data_AF-A0A943J6C3-F1
#
_entry.id   AF-A0A943J6C3-F1
#
_cell.length_a   1.000
_cell.length_b   1.000
_cell.length_c   1.000
_cell.angle_alpha   90.00
_cell.angle_beta   90.00
_cell.angle_gamma   90.00
#
_symmetry.space_group_name_H-M   'P 1'
#
loop_
_entity.id
_entity.type
_entity.pdbx_description
1 polymer ?
#
loop_
_entity_poly.entity_id
_entity_poly.type
_entity_poly.pdbx_seq_one_letter_code
_entity_poly.pdbx_strand_id
1 'polypeptide(L)'
;MKKTNIILSFVICILLYGCTDLSETVYTGVAMNDFFKNEKELVANAGRAYTKLQGYNSEQSLWTLLLQASDECAVPACGGSWYSNGRYEEIQTNKIPPANKLLTRGWNWIFNGIAACNEIIYETELSPIQFEGKEKIIAEMKILRAFYYYQAISCWGNVPFTTDYTETEYPEQKSREYIFNYLEKEINDNIEFLDREPSDTNYGRVTQAAAYCILAKMYLNAEAWFGTPMYDKAEKACKDIMDIGAYSIEDSYSTNFDIKNEDSKENIFVILYDRVYTSGSSSSFYLHTLTLEAASQATFNIPAAPWSGFLCQPDFFQTYAEQDLRRSQSWLYGPQVDLSGKDLGFEYTPVFSEEKYYNSNGGRGTYDGARCWKWHYQTDGSLKEYTVSMDNDFAIFRYADVVLMYVEALVRQNRTSEAIQLADFKKIRTRAGLDAYTTSQLTIDELYAERGRELAWEGWRHEDMIRFGKYLKKYWAHPDQSSETFRNVFPIPTDILNANPKLSQNKDY
;
A
#
# COMPACT_ATOMS: atom_id res chain seq x y z
N MET A 1 73.57 0.32 43.59
CA MET A 1 74.64 -0.70 43.76
C MET A 1 74.09 -1.87 44.55
N LYS A 2 74.17 -3.09 43.96
CA LYS A 2 73.93 -4.44 44.54
C LYS A 2 72.48 -4.75 44.97
N LYS A 3 71.90 -5.94 44.76
CA LYS A 3 72.27 -7.18 44.04
C LYS A 3 70.99 -8.01 43.89
N THR A 4 70.94 -8.77 42.80
CA THR A 4 70.06 -9.88 42.40
C THR A 4 69.69 -10.88 43.49
N ASN A 5 68.51 -11.49 43.41
CA ASN A 5 68.30 -12.91 43.77
C ASN A 5 67.31 -13.57 42.80
N ILE A 6 67.82 -14.59 42.12
CA ILE A 6 67.12 -15.58 41.28
C ILE A 6 66.86 -16.79 42.18
N ILE A 7 65.63 -17.31 42.23
CA ILE A 7 65.37 -18.75 42.46
C ILE A 7 64.22 -19.20 41.55
N LEU A 8 64.53 -20.24 40.78
CA LEU A 8 63.73 -20.97 39.81
C LEU A 8 63.15 -22.24 40.48
N SER A 9 62.10 -22.83 39.89
CA SER A 9 61.54 -24.21 40.09
C SER A 9 60.26 -24.24 40.94
N PHE A 10 59.19 -24.99 40.65
CA PHE A 10 58.98 -26.13 39.76
C PHE A 10 57.44 -26.33 39.57
N VAL A 11 57.01 -26.69 38.35
CA VAL A 11 55.86 -27.55 37.98
C VAL A 11 54.54 -27.45 38.75
N ILE A 12 53.43 -27.13 38.04
CA ILE A 12 52.16 -27.89 38.10
C ILE A 12 51.46 -27.76 36.74
N CYS A 13 51.28 -28.91 36.09
CA CYS A 13 50.35 -29.12 34.99
C CYS A 13 48.95 -29.43 35.54
N ILE A 14 47.95 -28.86 34.87
CA ILE A 14 46.63 -29.44 34.53
C ILE A 14 45.83 -30.07 35.68
N LEU A 15 44.78 -29.35 36.10
CA LEU A 15 43.45 -29.92 36.33
C LEU A 15 42.39 -28.85 36.00
N LEU A 16 41.96 -28.80 34.72
CA LEU A 16 40.69 -28.21 34.35
C LEU A 16 39.60 -29.25 34.63
N TYR A 17 39.02 -29.22 35.83
CA TYR A 17 37.73 -29.85 36.06
C TYR A 17 36.65 -28.81 35.76
N GLY A 18 35.96 -29.03 34.65
CA GLY A 18 34.76 -28.31 34.28
C GLY A 18 33.61 -28.68 35.21
N CYS A 19 33.16 -27.68 35.97
CA CYS A 19 31.76 -27.50 36.31
C CYS A 19 31.45 -26.04 36.00
N THR A 20 31.33 -25.71 34.71
CA THR A 20 30.59 -24.52 34.31
C THR A 20 29.14 -24.97 34.19
N ASP A 21 28.37 -24.75 35.26
CA ASP A 21 26.93 -24.61 35.12
C ASP A 21 26.68 -23.43 34.17
N LEU A 22 26.45 -23.77 32.91
CA LEU A 22 26.05 -22.87 31.83
C LEU A 22 24.52 -22.85 31.75
N SER A 23 23.83 -22.81 32.89
CA SER A 23 22.47 -22.31 32.93
C SER A 23 22.52 -20.79 32.75
N GLU A 24 22.68 -20.39 31.49
CA GLU A 24 22.36 -19.05 31.06
C GLU A 24 20.86 -18.85 31.32
N THR A 25 20.52 -17.95 32.25
CA THR A 25 19.15 -17.44 32.32
C THR A 25 18.96 -16.59 31.08
N VAL A 26 18.31 -17.18 30.08
CA VAL A 26 17.89 -16.50 28.86
C VAL A 26 16.94 -15.36 29.27
N TYR A 27 17.43 -14.11 29.25
CA TYR A 27 16.57 -12.92 29.40
C TYR A 27 15.83 -12.56 28.10
N THR A 28 16.02 -13.33 27.03
CA THR A 28 15.21 -13.26 25.80
C THR A 28 14.14 -14.34 25.82
N GLY A 29 13.25 -14.18 26.78
CA GLY A 29 12.08 -15.01 26.99
C GLY A 29 11.22 -14.24 27.96
N VAL A 30 10.58 -13.17 27.48
CA VAL A 30 9.50 -12.55 28.25
C VAL A 30 8.50 -13.67 28.51
N ALA A 31 8.38 -14.12 29.74
CA ALA A 31 7.50 -15.22 30.08
C ALA A 31 6.08 -14.82 29.69
N MET A 32 5.42 -15.59 28.81
CA MET A 32 4.02 -15.37 28.43
C MET A 32 3.10 -15.23 29.66
N ASN A 33 3.46 -15.84 30.79
CA ASN A 33 2.74 -15.76 32.05
C ASN A 33 2.64 -14.33 32.62
N ASP A 34 3.41 -13.38 32.11
CA ASP A 34 3.43 -11.99 32.57
C ASP A 34 2.66 -10.99 31.70
N PHE A 35 2.21 -11.39 30.51
CA PHE A 35 1.38 -10.58 29.60
C PHE A 35 -0.07 -11.09 29.55
N PHE A 36 -0.99 -10.22 29.13
CA PHE A 36 -2.43 -10.52 29.00
C PHE A 36 -3.11 -10.71 30.35
N LYS A 37 -2.91 -9.77 31.28
CA LYS A 37 -3.57 -9.76 32.61
C LYS A 37 -4.92 -9.04 32.60
N ASN A 38 -5.23 -8.28 31.54
CA ASN A 38 -6.51 -7.58 31.35
C ASN A 38 -6.77 -7.25 29.87
N GLU A 39 -8.00 -6.84 29.56
CA GLU A 39 -8.48 -6.45 28.23
C GLU A 39 -7.60 -5.37 27.56
N LYS A 40 -7.19 -4.34 28.30
CA LYS A 40 -6.41 -3.22 27.77
C LYS A 40 -5.06 -3.68 27.22
N GLU A 41 -4.42 -4.65 27.86
CA GLU A 41 -3.16 -5.23 27.38
C GLU A 41 -3.33 -6.03 26.08
N LEU A 42 -4.46 -6.74 25.91
CA LEU A 42 -4.76 -7.48 24.67
C LEU A 42 -5.07 -6.52 23.50
N VAL A 43 -5.82 -5.45 23.76
CA VAL A 43 -6.06 -4.39 22.75
C VAL A 43 -4.75 -3.71 22.34
N ALA A 44 -3.87 -3.40 23.30
CA ALA A 44 -2.55 -2.84 23.01
C ALA A 44 -1.66 -3.82 22.22
N ASN A 45 -1.78 -5.12 22.49
CA ASN A 45 -1.09 -6.18 21.74
C ASN A 45 -1.51 -6.19 20.27
N ALA A 46 -2.82 -6.16 20.01
CA ALA A 46 -3.38 -6.12 18.66
C ALA A 46 -2.93 -4.89 17.86
N GLY A 47 -2.73 -3.76 18.55
CA GLY A 47 -2.17 -2.54 17.95
C GLY A 47 -0.82 -2.76 17.26
N ARG A 48 0.00 -3.74 17.67
CA ARG A 48 1.29 -4.03 17.02
C ARG A 48 1.16 -4.56 15.59
N ALA A 49 0.07 -5.26 15.23
CA ALA A 49 -0.16 -5.64 13.84
C ALA A 49 -0.53 -4.41 13.00
N TYR A 50 -1.41 -3.55 13.51
CA TYR A 50 -1.84 -2.34 12.81
C TYR A 50 -0.68 -1.38 12.51
N THR A 51 0.30 -1.23 13.42
CA THR A 51 1.47 -0.38 13.15
C THR A 51 2.35 -0.88 12.00
N LYS A 52 2.26 -2.16 11.61
CA LYS A 52 2.96 -2.66 10.41
C LYS A 52 2.44 -2.03 9.13
N LEU A 53 1.19 -1.56 9.11
CA LEU A 53 0.62 -0.86 7.95
C LEU A 53 1.37 0.42 7.60
N GLN A 54 1.96 1.11 8.57
CA GLN A 54 2.62 2.42 8.37
C GLN A 54 3.80 2.36 7.38
N GLY A 55 4.37 1.19 7.12
CA GLY A 55 5.36 0.98 6.06
C GLY A 55 4.80 0.94 4.63
N TYR A 56 3.48 1.04 4.44
CA TYR A 56 2.84 0.95 3.14
C TYR A 56 3.21 2.13 2.23
N ASN A 57 3.16 3.38 2.73
CA ASN A 57 3.34 4.59 1.93
C ASN A 57 4.74 5.25 2.05
N SER A 58 5.74 4.52 2.54
CA SER A 58 7.12 5.04 2.61
C SER A 58 7.82 5.00 1.26
N GLU A 59 9.02 5.60 1.17
CA GLU A 59 9.93 5.35 0.03
C GLU A 59 10.28 3.85 -0.05
N GLN A 60 10.34 3.30 -1.26
CA GLN A 60 10.69 1.89 -1.50
C GLN A 60 9.81 0.90 -0.72
N SER A 61 8.51 1.07 -0.81
CA SER A 61 7.44 0.26 -0.22
C SER A 61 6.63 -0.52 -1.27
N LEU A 62 5.67 -1.34 -0.83
CA LEU A 62 4.70 -1.97 -1.72
C LEU A 62 3.92 -0.93 -2.54
N TRP A 63 3.48 0.16 -1.91
CA TRP A 63 2.79 1.24 -2.62
C TRP A 63 3.64 1.82 -3.74
N THR A 64 4.93 2.11 -3.48
CA THR A 64 5.82 2.61 -4.54
C THR A 64 6.03 1.60 -5.67
N LEU A 65 6.10 0.29 -5.37
CA LEU A 65 6.18 -0.75 -6.40
C LEU A 65 4.93 -0.71 -7.29
N LEU A 66 3.73 -0.69 -6.68
CA LEU A 66 2.45 -0.69 -7.40
C LEU A 66 2.25 0.59 -8.23
N LEU A 67 2.63 1.76 -7.70
CA LEU A 67 2.56 3.00 -8.44
C LEU A 67 3.46 2.98 -9.68
N GLN A 68 4.71 2.57 -9.54
CA GLN A 68 5.68 2.52 -10.64
C GLN A 68 5.35 1.45 -11.67
N ALA A 69 4.73 0.35 -11.22
CA ALA A 69 4.25 -0.70 -12.11
C ALA A 69 2.98 -0.27 -12.87
N SER A 70 2.37 0.87 -12.56
CA SER A 70 1.16 1.35 -13.22
C SER A 70 1.43 2.44 -14.26
N ASP A 71 0.37 2.98 -14.86
CA ASP A 71 0.42 4.17 -15.73
C ASP A 71 0.36 5.49 -14.95
N GLU A 72 0.29 5.48 -13.62
CA GLU A 72 0.06 6.70 -12.83
C GLU A 72 1.33 7.45 -12.42
N CYS A 73 2.42 6.74 -12.14
CA CYS A 73 3.63 7.33 -11.55
C CYS A 73 4.86 6.98 -12.37
N ALA A 74 5.80 7.91 -12.46
CA ALA A 74 7.13 7.67 -12.99
C ALA A 74 8.20 8.32 -12.11
N VAL A 75 9.39 7.70 -12.07
CA VAL A 75 10.61 8.25 -11.47
C VAL A 75 11.74 8.24 -12.51
N PRO A 76 11.74 9.19 -13.46
CA PRO A 76 12.86 9.36 -14.38
C PRO A 76 14.06 10.02 -13.68
N ALA A 77 15.26 9.76 -14.19
CA ALA A 77 16.46 10.43 -13.72
C ALA A 77 16.40 11.95 -13.99
N CYS A 78 16.93 12.74 -13.05
CA CYS A 78 17.00 14.20 -13.17
C CYS A 78 18.33 14.70 -12.58
N GLY A 79 19.12 15.43 -13.37
CA GLY A 79 20.38 16.02 -12.91
C GLY A 79 21.37 15.03 -12.27
N GLY A 80 21.45 13.79 -12.76
CA GLY A 80 22.29 12.72 -12.21
C GLY A 80 21.73 12.01 -10.95
N SER A 81 20.55 12.39 -10.47
CA SER A 81 19.83 11.71 -9.38
C SER A 81 18.77 10.74 -9.92
N TRP A 82 18.24 9.87 -9.06
CA TRP A 82 17.11 8.97 -9.31
C TRP A 82 17.27 7.88 -10.37
N TYR A 83 18.39 7.82 -11.10
CA TYR A 83 18.67 6.66 -11.96
C TYR A 83 18.73 5.36 -11.15
N SER A 84 19.33 5.40 -9.95
CA SER A 84 19.33 4.28 -8.98
C SER A 84 19.68 2.91 -9.59
N ASN A 85 20.68 2.88 -10.48
CA ASN A 85 21.09 1.70 -11.24
C ASN A 85 19.95 1.07 -12.07
N GLY A 86 19.05 1.88 -12.62
CA GLY A 86 17.91 1.42 -13.43
C GLY A 86 16.74 0.85 -12.62
N ARG A 87 16.78 0.84 -11.27
CA ARG A 87 15.76 0.19 -10.43
C ARG A 87 14.33 0.58 -10.77
N TYR A 88 14.07 1.87 -11.02
CA TYR A 88 12.72 2.36 -11.35
C TYR A 88 12.37 2.10 -12.82
N GLU A 89 13.36 2.16 -13.72
CA GLU A 89 13.18 1.82 -15.15
C GLU A 89 12.81 0.35 -15.34
N GLU A 90 13.41 -0.56 -14.57
CA GLU A 90 13.07 -1.99 -14.57
C GLU A 90 11.58 -2.22 -14.26
N ILE A 91 11.01 -1.45 -13.32
CA ILE A 91 9.58 -1.51 -12.98
C ILE A 91 8.73 -0.83 -14.06
N GLN A 92 9.09 0.38 -14.48
CA GLN A 92 8.35 1.17 -15.48
C GLN A 92 8.24 0.44 -16.83
N THR A 93 9.29 -0.29 -17.21
CA THR A 93 9.31 -1.08 -18.44
C THR A 93 8.78 -2.51 -18.26
N ASN A 94 8.40 -2.87 -17.03
CA ASN A 94 7.97 -4.20 -16.60
C ASN A 94 8.95 -5.31 -17.03
N LYS A 95 10.24 -4.98 -17.02
CA LYS A 95 11.37 -5.90 -17.22
C LYS A 95 12.08 -6.10 -15.89
N ILE A 96 11.33 -6.58 -14.91
CA ILE A 96 11.72 -6.58 -13.52
C ILE A 96 12.61 -7.80 -13.23
N PRO A 97 13.90 -7.63 -12.89
CA PRO A 97 14.70 -8.75 -12.42
C PRO A 97 14.24 -9.18 -11.02
N PRO A 98 14.29 -10.47 -10.68
CA PRO A 98 13.99 -10.96 -9.31
C PRO A 98 14.86 -10.33 -8.21
N ALA A 99 15.99 -9.71 -8.56
CA ALA A 99 16.86 -8.99 -7.63
C ALA A 99 16.45 -7.52 -7.39
N ASN A 100 15.39 -7.02 -8.05
CA ASN A 100 14.95 -5.63 -7.85
C ASN A 100 14.49 -5.43 -6.40
N LYS A 101 15.12 -4.46 -5.73
CA LYS A 101 14.91 -4.20 -4.29
C LYS A 101 13.45 -3.85 -3.93
N LEU A 102 12.69 -3.23 -4.84
CA LEU A 102 11.28 -2.90 -4.58
C LEU A 102 10.42 -4.17 -4.40
N LEU A 103 10.75 -5.25 -5.11
CA LEU A 103 10.09 -6.54 -4.91
C LEU A 103 10.32 -7.07 -3.49
N THR A 104 11.58 -7.11 -3.04
CA THR A 104 11.94 -7.57 -1.70
C THR A 104 11.29 -6.70 -0.62
N ARG A 105 11.20 -5.39 -0.83
CA ARG A 105 10.55 -4.48 0.12
C ARG A 105 9.05 -4.72 0.23
N GLY A 106 8.35 -4.82 -0.90
CA GLY A 106 6.92 -5.14 -0.92
C GLY A 106 6.63 -6.51 -0.30
N TRP A 107 7.42 -7.52 -0.69
CA TRP A 107 7.33 -8.87 -0.12
C TRP A 107 7.50 -8.87 1.39
N ASN A 108 8.57 -8.24 1.90
CA ASN A 108 8.84 -8.20 3.33
C ASN A 108 7.74 -7.46 4.11
N TRP A 109 7.19 -6.37 3.56
CA TRP A 109 6.08 -5.66 4.22
C TRP A 109 4.87 -6.57 4.41
N ILE A 110 4.48 -7.32 3.37
CA ILE A 110 3.37 -8.27 3.42
C ILE A 110 3.62 -9.39 4.43
N PHE A 111 4.75 -10.09 4.32
CA PHE A 111 5.00 -11.28 5.14
C PHE A 111 5.32 -10.94 6.60
N ASN A 112 5.88 -9.75 6.88
CA ASN A 112 6.01 -9.25 8.24
C ASN A 112 4.64 -8.90 8.85
N GLY A 113 3.70 -8.40 8.05
CA GLY A 113 2.31 -8.17 8.46
C GLY A 113 1.59 -9.47 8.81
N ILE A 114 1.73 -10.50 7.95
CA ILE A 114 1.19 -11.84 8.19
C ILE A 114 1.75 -12.44 9.47
N ALA A 115 3.09 -12.41 9.65
CA ALA A 115 3.74 -12.94 10.84
C ALA A 115 3.25 -12.25 12.12
N ALA A 116 3.11 -10.92 12.10
CA ALA A 116 2.57 -10.17 13.24
C ALA A 116 1.12 -10.57 13.57
N CYS A 117 0.28 -10.77 12.55
CA CYS A 117 -1.09 -11.25 12.78
C CYS A 117 -1.12 -12.67 13.34
N ASN A 118 -0.31 -13.59 12.80
CA ASN A 118 -0.21 -14.97 13.31
C ASN A 118 0.21 -14.99 14.79
N GLU A 119 1.23 -14.19 15.14
CA GLU A 119 1.71 -14.04 16.52
C GLU A 119 0.60 -13.56 17.46
N ILE A 120 -0.09 -12.47 17.11
CA ILE A 120 -1.14 -11.91 17.95
C ILE A 120 -2.33 -12.85 18.09
N ILE A 121 -2.73 -13.54 17.02
CA ILE A 121 -3.81 -14.54 17.07
C ILE A 121 -3.43 -15.64 18.06
N TYR A 122 -2.23 -16.20 17.91
CA TYR A 122 -1.74 -17.27 18.78
C TYR A 122 -1.66 -16.83 20.26
N GLU A 123 -1.06 -15.68 20.53
CA GLU A 123 -0.95 -15.10 21.87
C GLU A 123 -2.34 -14.85 22.49
N THR A 124 -3.28 -14.32 21.70
CA THR A 124 -4.64 -14.03 22.16
C THR A 124 -5.42 -15.31 22.44
N GLU A 125 -5.30 -16.33 21.60
CA GLU A 125 -5.96 -17.63 21.78
C GLU A 125 -5.43 -18.37 23.01
N LEU A 126 -4.12 -18.30 23.27
CA LEU A 126 -3.51 -18.90 24.47
C LEU A 126 -3.86 -18.18 25.77
N SER A 127 -4.19 -16.89 25.71
CA SER A 127 -4.56 -16.14 26.92
C SER A 127 -5.77 -16.78 27.62
N PRO A 128 -5.68 -17.13 28.91
CA PRO A 128 -6.80 -17.69 29.66
C PRO A 128 -7.91 -16.66 29.95
N ILE A 129 -7.64 -15.37 29.70
CA ILE A 129 -8.62 -14.31 29.96
C ILE A 129 -9.78 -14.41 28.98
N GLN A 130 -10.98 -14.39 29.55
CA GLN A 130 -12.24 -14.24 28.84
C GLN A 130 -12.76 -12.82 29.08
N PHE A 131 -13.08 -12.11 28.01
CA PHE A 131 -13.65 -10.77 28.06
C PHE A 131 -14.46 -10.53 26.79
N GLU A 132 -15.42 -9.62 26.91
CA GLU A 132 -16.25 -9.17 25.79
C GLU A 132 -15.34 -8.52 24.72
N GLY A 133 -15.38 -9.03 23.48
CA GLY A 133 -14.54 -8.51 22.39
C GLY A 133 -13.27 -9.31 22.08
N LYS A 134 -12.96 -10.39 22.81
CA LYS A 134 -11.84 -11.29 22.44
C LYS A 134 -11.99 -11.87 21.03
N GLU A 135 -13.20 -12.36 20.71
CA GLU A 135 -13.53 -12.91 19.39
C GLU A 135 -13.42 -11.85 18.29
N LYS A 136 -13.82 -10.62 18.59
CA LYS A 136 -13.65 -9.46 17.70
C LYS A 136 -12.17 -9.18 17.41
N ILE A 137 -11.29 -9.17 18.42
CA ILE A 137 -9.86 -8.95 18.19
C ILE A 137 -9.26 -10.07 17.32
N ILE A 138 -9.62 -11.32 17.58
CA ILE A 138 -9.17 -12.45 16.75
C ILE A 138 -9.69 -12.30 15.31
N ALA A 139 -10.96 -11.93 15.12
CA ALA A 139 -11.54 -11.67 13.81
C ALA A 139 -10.83 -10.52 13.08
N GLU A 140 -10.58 -9.40 13.75
CA GLU A 140 -9.81 -8.27 13.22
C GLU A 140 -8.43 -8.71 12.70
N MET A 141 -7.71 -9.51 13.48
CA MET A 141 -6.38 -10.01 13.09
C MET A 141 -6.45 -11.02 11.94
N LYS A 142 -7.46 -11.89 11.90
CA LYS A 142 -7.69 -12.81 10.78
C LYS A 142 -7.98 -12.05 9.49
N ILE A 143 -8.82 -11.01 9.55
CA ILE A 143 -9.14 -10.21 8.36
C ILE A 143 -7.98 -9.30 7.96
N LEU A 144 -7.20 -8.77 8.91
CA LEU A 144 -5.97 -8.04 8.61
C LEU A 144 -4.92 -8.95 7.94
N ARG A 145 -4.76 -10.19 8.42
CA ARG A 145 -3.96 -11.22 7.74
C ARG A 145 -4.48 -11.51 6.34
N ALA A 146 -5.80 -11.61 6.18
CA ALA A 146 -6.44 -11.82 4.90
C ALA A 146 -6.14 -10.69 3.91
N PHE A 147 -6.11 -9.43 4.36
CA PHE A 147 -5.68 -8.29 3.56
C PHE A 147 -4.24 -8.45 3.07
N TYR A 148 -3.30 -8.82 3.94
CA TYR A 148 -1.91 -9.05 3.52
C TYR A 148 -1.78 -10.21 2.52
N TYR A 149 -2.47 -11.32 2.75
CA TYR A 149 -2.47 -12.44 1.80
C TYR A 149 -3.13 -12.08 0.47
N TYR A 150 -4.19 -11.28 0.47
CA TYR A 150 -4.80 -10.75 -0.74
C TYR A 150 -3.78 -9.91 -1.55
N GLN A 151 -3.04 -9.01 -0.90
CA GLN A 151 -1.95 -8.27 -1.54
C GLN A 151 -0.88 -9.22 -2.11
N ALA A 152 -0.53 -10.28 -1.37
CA ALA A 152 0.47 -11.26 -1.77
C ALA A 152 0.07 -11.98 -3.07
N ILE A 153 -1.17 -12.48 -3.14
CA ILE A 153 -1.64 -13.24 -4.30
C ILE A 153 -1.95 -12.34 -5.49
N SER A 154 -2.34 -11.08 -5.27
CA SER A 154 -2.55 -10.09 -6.33
C SER A 154 -1.20 -9.78 -7.02
N CYS A 155 -0.15 -9.55 -6.22
CA CYS A 155 1.18 -9.20 -6.72
C CYS A 155 1.98 -10.39 -7.28
N TRP A 156 2.09 -11.51 -6.56
CA TRP A 156 3.00 -12.62 -6.91
C TRP A 156 2.29 -13.91 -7.32
N GLY A 157 0.98 -14.01 -7.19
CA GLY A 157 0.27 -15.24 -7.50
C GLY A 157 0.48 -16.33 -6.45
N ASN A 158 1.36 -17.29 -6.73
CA ASN A 158 1.61 -18.42 -5.83
C ASN A 158 2.65 -18.03 -4.78
N VAL A 159 2.30 -18.13 -3.50
CA VAL A 159 3.12 -17.61 -2.39
C VAL A 159 3.21 -18.60 -1.23
N PRO A 160 4.22 -18.48 -0.33
CA PRO A 160 4.24 -19.26 0.90
C PRO A 160 3.01 -18.99 1.75
N PHE A 161 2.47 -20.04 2.38
CA PHE A 161 1.28 -19.94 3.19
C PHE A 161 1.46 -20.63 4.54
N THR A 162 1.16 -19.90 5.62
CA THR A 162 1.04 -20.43 6.97
C THR A 162 0.16 -19.51 7.82
N THR A 163 -0.65 -20.12 8.67
CA THR A 163 -1.50 -19.44 9.64
C THR A 163 -1.10 -19.80 11.07
N ASP A 164 -0.12 -20.69 11.22
CA ASP A 164 0.33 -21.25 12.48
C ASP A 164 1.65 -20.60 12.88
N TYR A 165 1.62 -19.87 13.99
CA TYR A 165 2.81 -19.20 14.53
C TYR A 165 3.85 -20.19 15.09
N THR A 166 3.44 -21.42 15.41
CA THR A 166 4.30 -22.43 16.01
C THR A 166 5.09 -23.24 14.99
N GLU A 167 4.77 -23.11 13.69
CA GLU A 167 5.51 -23.77 12.62
C GLU A 167 6.95 -23.23 12.54
N THR A 168 7.92 -24.11 12.78
CA THR A 168 9.35 -23.80 12.67
C THR A 168 9.94 -24.13 11.31
N GLU A 169 9.20 -24.90 10.49
CA GLU A 169 9.60 -25.28 9.15
C GLU A 169 9.32 -24.16 8.14
N TYR A 170 10.02 -24.19 7.01
CA TYR A 170 9.72 -23.27 5.92
C TYR A 170 8.27 -23.45 5.43
N PRO A 171 7.48 -22.37 5.27
CA PRO A 171 6.13 -22.46 4.73
C PRO A 171 6.12 -22.99 3.29
N GLU A 172 5.17 -23.85 2.99
CA GLU A 172 4.95 -24.39 1.64
C GLU A 172 4.38 -23.34 0.71
N GLN A 173 4.83 -23.33 -0.55
CA GLN A 173 4.18 -22.54 -1.60
C GLN A 173 2.80 -23.11 -1.89
N LYS A 174 1.77 -22.25 -1.85
CA LYS A 174 0.40 -22.61 -2.24
C LYS A 174 -0.02 -21.85 -3.48
N SER A 175 -0.96 -22.44 -4.22
CA SER A 175 -1.52 -21.79 -5.40
C SER A 175 -2.35 -20.56 -5.01
N ARG A 176 -2.41 -19.58 -5.91
CA ARG A 176 -3.32 -18.43 -5.79
C ARG A 176 -4.75 -18.87 -5.49
N GLU A 177 -5.22 -19.93 -6.16
CA GLU A 177 -6.58 -20.47 -5.98
C GLU A 177 -6.80 -21.06 -4.57
N TYR A 178 -5.82 -21.79 -4.03
CA TYR A 178 -5.91 -22.32 -2.66
C TYR A 178 -6.07 -21.17 -1.65
N ILE A 179 -5.23 -20.14 -1.78
CA ILE A 179 -5.25 -18.99 -0.87
C ILE A 179 -6.55 -18.21 -1.07
N PHE A 180 -7.00 -17.97 -2.30
CA PHE A 180 -8.28 -17.33 -2.58
C PHE A 180 -9.44 -18.01 -1.84
N ASN A 181 -9.56 -19.33 -1.96
CA ASN A 181 -10.62 -20.10 -1.30
C ASN A 181 -10.49 -20.06 0.23
N TYR A 182 -9.26 -20.10 0.74
CA TYR A 182 -8.99 -19.94 2.17
C TYR A 182 -9.44 -18.56 2.67
N LEU A 183 -9.08 -17.48 1.96
CA LEU A 183 -9.45 -16.11 2.31
C LEU A 183 -10.95 -15.87 2.23
N GLU A 184 -11.63 -16.36 1.18
CA GLU A 184 -13.09 -16.27 1.06
C GLU A 184 -13.77 -16.91 2.28
N LYS A 185 -13.33 -18.11 2.66
CA LYS A 185 -13.86 -18.80 3.84
C LYS A 185 -13.54 -18.06 5.14
N GLU A 186 -12.27 -17.67 5.33
CA GLU A 186 -11.82 -17.00 6.56
C GLU A 186 -12.56 -15.68 6.78
N ILE A 187 -12.79 -14.91 5.71
CA ILE A 187 -13.55 -13.65 5.82
C ILE A 187 -14.99 -13.93 6.20
N ASN A 188 -15.68 -14.82 5.48
CA ASN A 188 -17.09 -15.11 5.75
C ASN A 188 -17.34 -15.69 7.15
N ASP A 189 -16.41 -16.51 7.66
CA ASP A 189 -16.53 -17.09 9.00
C ASP A 189 -16.34 -16.08 10.13
N ASN A 190 -15.69 -14.93 9.87
CA ASN A 190 -15.28 -13.99 10.92
C ASN A 190 -15.94 -12.59 10.81
N ILE A 191 -16.64 -12.29 9.72
CA ILE A 191 -17.17 -10.94 9.46
C ILE A 191 -18.20 -10.47 10.49
N GLU A 192 -19.06 -11.37 10.97
CA GLU A 192 -20.12 -11.05 11.96
C GLU A 192 -19.57 -10.61 13.33
N PHE A 193 -18.30 -10.91 13.64
CA PHE A 193 -17.65 -10.47 14.88
C PHE A 193 -17.07 -9.05 14.80
N LEU A 194 -17.00 -8.47 13.60
CA LEU A 194 -16.46 -7.14 13.39
C LEU A 194 -17.51 -6.06 13.61
N ASP A 195 -17.06 -4.86 13.92
CA ASP A 195 -17.96 -3.70 13.97
C ASP A 195 -18.57 -3.45 12.60
N ARG A 196 -19.90 -3.30 12.59
CA ARG A 196 -20.67 -2.94 11.39
C ARG A 196 -20.52 -1.46 11.04
N GLU A 197 -20.64 -0.59 12.05
CA GLU A 197 -20.66 0.86 11.87
C GLU A 197 -19.29 1.48 12.19
N PRO A 198 -18.86 2.52 11.43
CA PRO A 198 -17.70 3.31 11.80
C PRO A 198 -17.96 4.13 13.08
N SER A 199 -16.92 4.31 13.89
CA SER A 199 -16.91 5.15 15.09
C SER A 199 -15.49 5.60 15.44
N ASP A 200 -15.37 6.61 16.30
CA ASP A 200 -14.06 7.08 16.82
C ASP A 200 -13.25 5.93 17.46
N THR A 201 -13.92 4.92 18.01
CA THR A 201 -13.27 3.81 18.72
C THR A 201 -12.74 2.69 17.80
N ASN A 202 -13.17 2.69 16.54
CA ASN A 202 -12.74 1.72 15.53
C ASN A 202 -12.10 2.33 14.29
N TYR A 203 -11.90 3.65 14.28
CA TYR A 203 -11.13 4.33 13.25
C TYR A 203 -9.71 3.74 13.13
N GLY A 204 -9.32 3.37 11.90
CA GLY A 204 -8.08 2.65 11.61
C GLY A 204 -8.09 1.15 11.92
N ARG A 205 -9.18 0.59 12.45
CA ARG A 205 -9.35 -0.85 12.69
C ARG A 205 -10.16 -1.50 11.58
N VAL A 206 -10.10 -2.83 11.53
CA VAL A 206 -10.85 -3.60 10.53
C VAL A 206 -12.31 -3.68 10.95
N THR A 207 -13.21 -3.31 10.04
CA THR A 207 -14.67 -3.37 10.18
C THR A 207 -15.27 -4.35 9.18
N GLN A 208 -16.58 -4.62 9.29
CA GLN A 208 -17.30 -5.41 8.27
C GLN A 208 -17.11 -4.84 6.87
N ALA A 209 -17.15 -3.51 6.72
CA ALA A 209 -16.95 -2.83 5.45
C ALA A 209 -15.57 -3.13 4.84
N ALA A 210 -14.50 -3.10 5.66
CA ALA A 210 -13.15 -3.42 5.21
C ALA A 210 -13.04 -4.89 4.74
N ALA A 211 -13.69 -5.82 5.44
CA ALA A 211 -13.74 -7.22 5.06
C ALA A 211 -14.46 -7.44 3.72
N TYR A 212 -15.60 -6.79 3.52
CA TYR A 212 -16.34 -6.82 2.25
C TYR A 212 -15.55 -6.16 1.10
N CYS A 213 -14.75 -5.13 1.36
CA CYS A 213 -13.86 -4.54 0.34
C CYS A 213 -12.86 -5.57 -0.20
N ILE A 214 -12.26 -6.38 0.68
CA ILE A 214 -11.34 -7.45 0.28
C ILE A 214 -12.07 -8.48 -0.61
N LEU A 215 -13.26 -8.93 -0.19
CA LEU A 215 -14.08 -9.85 -0.99
C LEU A 215 -14.45 -9.27 -2.35
N ALA A 216 -14.94 -8.03 -2.41
CA ALA A 216 -15.32 -7.38 -3.66
C ALA A 216 -14.15 -7.32 -4.65
N LYS A 217 -12.95 -6.94 -4.17
CA LYS A 217 -11.74 -6.91 -4.99
C LYS A 217 -11.33 -8.30 -5.45
N MET A 218 -11.34 -9.30 -4.56
CA MET A 218 -11.06 -10.69 -4.93
C MET A 218 -12.01 -11.17 -6.04
N TYR A 219 -13.31 -10.93 -5.89
CA TYR A 219 -14.32 -11.38 -6.87
C TYR A 219 -14.22 -10.66 -8.22
N LEU A 220 -13.94 -9.35 -8.23
CA LEU A 220 -13.69 -8.63 -9.49
C LEU A 220 -12.50 -9.22 -10.24
N ASN A 221 -11.43 -9.58 -9.55
CA ASN A 221 -10.22 -10.13 -10.17
C ASN A 221 -10.32 -11.62 -10.56
N ALA A 222 -11.39 -12.32 -10.18
CA ALA A 222 -11.54 -13.75 -10.43
C ALA A 222 -11.46 -14.14 -11.93
N GLU A 223 -12.01 -13.33 -12.84
CA GLU A 223 -11.90 -13.61 -14.29
C GLU A 223 -10.45 -13.49 -14.75
N ALA A 224 -9.72 -12.46 -14.32
CA ALA A 224 -8.32 -12.28 -14.70
C ALA A 224 -7.39 -13.35 -14.09
N TRP A 225 -7.71 -13.86 -12.90
CA TRP A 225 -6.89 -14.84 -12.21
C TRP A 225 -7.18 -16.28 -12.59
N PHE A 226 -8.45 -16.61 -12.86
CA PHE A 226 -8.93 -18.00 -13.00
C PHE A 226 -9.73 -18.23 -14.29
N GLY A 227 -9.96 -17.20 -15.10
CA GLY A 227 -10.82 -17.26 -16.29
C GLY A 227 -12.31 -17.44 -15.97
N THR A 228 -12.71 -17.31 -14.70
CA THR A 228 -14.10 -17.48 -14.26
C THR A 228 -14.60 -16.19 -13.60
N PRO A 229 -15.56 -15.48 -14.19
CA PRO A 229 -16.09 -14.25 -13.61
C PRO A 229 -16.91 -14.53 -12.34
N MET A 230 -16.81 -13.64 -11.36
CA MET A 230 -17.60 -13.65 -10.11
C MET A 230 -18.25 -12.28 -9.85
N TYR A 231 -18.73 -11.63 -10.90
CA TYR A 231 -19.26 -10.26 -10.85
C TYR A 231 -20.51 -10.11 -9.99
N ASP A 232 -21.33 -11.15 -9.90
CA ASP A 232 -22.49 -11.23 -9.00
C ASP A 232 -22.06 -11.21 -7.52
N LYS A 233 -21.01 -11.96 -7.16
CA LYS A 233 -20.44 -11.93 -5.81
C LYS A 233 -19.80 -10.58 -5.50
N ALA A 234 -19.10 -9.98 -6.47
CA ALA A 234 -18.54 -8.63 -6.33
C ALA A 234 -19.64 -7.59 -6.08
N GLU A 235 -20.72 -7.63 -6.88
CA GLU A 235 -21.90 -6.79 -6.70
C GLU A 235 -22.48 -6.94 -5.30
N LYS A 236 -22.67 -8.17 -4.83
CA LYS A 236 -23.21 -8.45 -3.50
C LYS A 236 -22.33 -7.90 -2.38
N ALA A 237 -21.01 -8.13 -2.43
CA ALA A 237 -20.07 -7.63 -1.42
C ALA A 237 -20.06 -6.09 -1.38
N CYS A 238 -20.06 -5.42 -2.54
CA CYS A 238 -20.21 -3.97 -2.59
C CYS A 238 -21.55 -3.51 -2.02
N LYS A 239 -22.65 -4.21 -2.33
CA LYS A 239 -23.98 -3.88 -1.83
C LYS A 239 -24.07 -4.01 -0.32
N ASP A 240 -23.41 -5.01 0.27
CA ASP A 240 -23.34 -5.19 1.72
C ASP A 240 -22.68 -4.01 2.42
N ILE A 241 -21.65 -3.41 1.82
CA ILE A 241 -21.03 -2.17 2.32
C ILE A 241 -22.01 -1.00 2.20
N MET A 242 -22.64 -0.84 1.04
CA MET A 242 -23.58 0.26 0.80
C MET A 242 -24.81 0.18 1.74
N ASP A 243 -25.27 -1.02 2.08
CA ASP A 243 -26.38 -1.26 3.01
C ASP A 243 -26.05 -1.06 4.49
N ILE A 244 -24.77 -0.84 4.83
CA ILE A 244 -24.40 -0.31 6.15
C ILE A 244 -25.05 1.05 6.34
N GLY A 245 -25.03 1.90 5.30
CA GLY A 245 -25.68 3.21 5.30
C GLY A 245 -24.90 4.31 6.04
N ALA A 246 -23.67 4.03 6.47
CA ALA A 246 -22.83 4.98 7.19
C ALA A 246 -21.84 5.76 6.32
N TYR A 247 -21.60 5.32 5.09
CA TYR A 247 -20.64 5.93 4.18
C TYR A 247 -21.34 6.76 3.10
N SER A 248 -20.70 7.85 2.67
CA SER A 248 -21.23 8.70 1.60
C SER A 248 -20.11 9.40 0.84
N ILE A 249 -20.30 9.63 -0.45
CA ILE A 249 -19.36 10.40 -1.27
C ILE A 249 -19.29 11.84 -0.74
N GLU A 250 -18.09 12.33 -0.45
CA GLU A 250 -17.89 13.70 0.04
C GLU A 250 -18.32 14.75 -0.99
N ASP A 251 -18.76 15.91 -0.52
CA ASP A 251 -19.14 17.04 -1.38
C ASP A 251 -17.93 17.64 -2.11
N SER A 252 -16.74 17.54 -1.51
CA SER A 252 -15.46 17.92 -2.11
C SER A 252 -14.54 16.71 -2.19
N TYR A 253 -13.90 16.53 -3.35
CA TYR A 253 -12.91 15.46 -3.53
C TYR A 253 -11.73 15.58 -2.54
N SER A 254 -11.26 16.81 -2.31
CA SER A 254 -10.11 17.10 -1.45
C SER A 254 -10.34 16.80 0.04
N THR A 255 -11.59 16.78 0.52
CA THR A 255 -11.90 16.48 1.94
C THR A 255 -11.34 15.13 2.38
N ASN A 256 -11.28 14.16 1.45
CA ASN A 256 -10.70 12.83 1.70
C ASN A 256 -9.19 12.86 1.99
N PHE A 257 -8.51 13.96 1.64
CA PHE A 257 -7.06 14.05 1.58
C PHE A 257 -6.52 15.31 2.26
N ASP A 258 -7.36 16.01 3.01
CA ASP A 258 -6.94 17.14 3.85
C ASP A 258 -5.94 16.68 4.92
N ILE A 259 -5.19 17.64 5.49
CA ILE A 259 -4.19 17.37 6.55
C ILE A 259 -4.82 16.63 7.73
N LYS A 260 -6.10 16.90 8.00
CA LYS A 260 -6.92 16.23 9.00
C LYS A 260 -8.15 15.69 8.30
N ASN A 261 -8.00 14.49 7.75
CA ASN A 261 -9.00 13.79 6.96
C ASN A 261 -9.72 12.67 7.72
N GLU A 262 -9.54 12.58 9.04
CA GLU A 262 -10.16 11.55 9.88
C GLU A 262 -11.69 11.58 9.86
N ASP A 263 -12.27 12.75 9.63
CA ASP A 263 -13.73 12.95 9.57
C ASP A 263 -14.33 12.67 8.19
N SER A 264 -13.54 12.25 7.19
CA SER A 264 -14.11 11.90 5.88
C SER A 264 -15.08 10.72 5.99
N LYS A 265 -16.29 10.93 5.47
CA LYS A 265 -17.36 9.92 5.39
C LYS A 265 -17.10 8.84 4.36
N GLU A 266 -16.02 8.96 3.58
CA GLU A 266 -15.59 7.92 2.66
C GLU A 266 -14.60 6.94 3.30
N ASN A 267 -13.98 7.26 4.44
CA ASN A 267 -12.96 6.41 5.05
C ASN A 267 -13.54 5.07 5.52
N ILE A 268 -13.10 3.95 4.93
CA ILE A 268 -13.51 2.59 5.34
C ILE A 268 -12.42 1.89 6.13
N PHE A 269 -11.18 1.94 5.63
CA PHE A 269 -10.02 1.39 6.31
C PHE A 269 -8.80 2.25 6.02
N VAL A 270 -8.18 2.78 7.07
CA VAL A 270 -7.15 3.82 6.98
C VAL A 270 -5.87 3.39 7.71
N ILE A 271 -4.73 3.85 7.20
CA ILE A 271 -3.45 3.81 7.90
C ILE A 271 -3.29 5.13 8.61
N LEU A 272 -3.11 5.05 9.93
CA LEU A 272 -2.95 6.23 10.77
C LEU A 272 -1.53 6.78 10.68
N TYR A 273 -1.41 8.07 10.38
CA TYR A 273 -0.16 8.80 10.39
C TYR A 273 -0.25 10.02 11.31
N ASP A 274 0.86 10.34 11.96
CA ASP A 274 0.98 11.52 12.81
C ASP A 274 2.43 11.97 12.80
N ARG A 275 2.67 13.26 12.62
CA ARG A 275 4.03 13.80 12.53
C ARG A 275 4.90 13.59 13.77
N VAL A 276 4.29 13.40 14.95
CA VAL A 276 4.97 13.18 16.24
C VAL A 276 5.11 11.69 16.53
N TYR A 277 4.03 10.92 16.35
CA TYR A 277 3.97 9.51 16.77
C TYR A 277 4.37 8.53 15.66
N THR A 278 4.36 8.97 14.40
CA THR A 278 4.74 8.15 13.24
C THR A 278 5.95 8.78 12.56
N SER A 279 7.14 8.30 12.92
CA SER A 279 8.41 8.77 12.36
C SER A 279 9.33 7.61 11.97
N GLY A 280 10.16 7.83 10.95
CA GLY A 280 11.13 6.85 10.47
C GLY A 280 11.15 6.67 8.95
N SER A 281 12.34 6.47 8.40
CA SER A 281 12.56 6.34 6.95
C SER A 281 11.87 5.15 6.28
N SER A 282 11.26 4.23 7.03
CA SER A 282 10.57 3.04 6.49
C SER A 282 9.13 2.89 7.01
N SER A 283 8.62 3.87 7.76
CA SER A 283 7.27 3.84 8.34
C SER A 283 6.58 5.21 8.34
N SER A 284 7.12 6.20 7.63
CA SER A 284 6.55 7.55 7.56
C SER A 284 5.87 7.82 6.22
N PHE A 285 4.82 8.63 6.24
CA PHE A 285 4.16 9.14 5.04
C PHE A 285 4.68 10.55 4.72
N TYR A 286 5.75 10.65 3.92
CA TYR A 286 6.45 11.90 3.60
C TYR A 286 6.41 12.21 2.09
N LEU A 287 5.21 12.21 1.51
CA LEU A 287 5.00 12.33 0.07
C LEU A 287 5.61 13.60 -0.53
N HIS A 288 5.48 14.74 0.17
CA HIS A 288 6.08 16.02 -0.21
C HIS A 288 7.58 15.90 -0.53
N THR A 289 8.32 15.10 0.25
CA THR A 289 9.75 14.87 0.06
C THR A 289 10.02 14.01 -1.19
N LEU A 290 9.17 13.03 -1.49
CA LEU A 290 9.34 12.14 -2.66
C LEU A 290 9.11 12.85 -3.99
N THR A 291 8.21 13.83 -4.03
CA THR A 291 7.71 14.41 -5.29
C THR A 291 8.22 15.82 -5.57
N LEU A 292 8.26 16.71 -4.58
CA LEU A 292 8.52 18.14 -4.83
C LEU A 292 9.98 18.44 -5.19
N GLU A 293 10.20 19.58 -5.82
CA GLU A 293 11.52 20.20 -6.00
C GLU A 293 11.94 21.02 -4.78
N ALA A 294 13.25 21.22 -4.61
CA ALA A 294 13.80 22.11 -3.58
C ALA A 294 13.20 23.53 -3.63
N ALA A 295 12.89 24.03 -4.83
CA ALA A 295 12.24 25.34 -4.99
C ALA A 295 10.84 25.42 -4.36
N SER A 296 10.13 24.28 -4.21
CA SER A 296 8.81 24.23 -3.56
C SER A 296 8.87 24.38 -2.03
N GLN A 297 10.07 24.43 -1.42
CA GLN A 297 10.20 24.80 0.00
C GLN A 297 9.56 26.16 0.28
N ALA A 298 9.68 27.12 -0.64
CA ALA A 298 9.06 28.44 -0.51
C ALA A 298 7.54 28.41 -0.74
N THR A 299 7.04 27.49 -1.58
CA THR A 299 5.60 27.28 -1.81
C THR A 299 4.90 26.82 -0.54
N PHE A 300 5.53 25.91 0.21
CA PHE A 300 4.87 25.21 1.32
C PHE A 300 5.51 25.46 2.69
N ASN A 301 6.49 26.36 2.79
CA ASN A 301 7.23 26.61 4.04
C ASN A 301 7.82 25.32 4.64
N ILE A 302 8.47 24.50 3.81
CA ILE A 302 9.10 23.22 4.21
C ILE A 302 10.60 23.45 4.47
N PRO A 303 11.10 23.26 5.70
CA PRO A 303 12.52 23.50 6.03
C PRO A 303 13.52 22.56 5.35
N ALA A 304 13.15 21.30 5.10
CA ALA A 304 14.01 20.32 4.44
C ALA A 304 13.78 20.31 2.93
N ALA A 305 14.86 20.22 2.15
CA ALA A 305 14.77 20.13 0.69
C ALA A 305 14.16 18.78 0.27
N PRO A 306 13.04 18.80 -0.49
CA PRO A 306 12.51 17.61 -1.15
C PRO A 306 13.47 17.04 -2.20
N TRP A 307 13.19 15.83 -2.66
CA TRP A 307 14.12 15.05 -3.49
C TRP A 307 13.79 15.03 -4.99
N SER A 308 12.58 15.44 -5.39
CA SER A 308 12.13 15.47 -6.79
C SER A 308 12.23 14.15 -7.56
N GLY A 309 11.79 13.05 -6.95
CA GLY A 309 11.76 11.76 -7.63
C GLY A 309 10.47 11.60 -8.44
N PHE A 310 9.37 11.48 -7.71
CA PHE A 310 8.10 10.93 -8.16
C PHE A 310 7.26 12.00 -8.86
N LEU A 311 6.72 11.67 -10.04
CA LEU A 311 5.82 12.53 -10.80
C LEU A 311 4.67 11.74 -11.41
N CYS A 312 3.60 12.43 -11.76
CA CYS A 312 2.50 11.89 -12.56
C CYS A 312 2.99 11.61 -13.99
N GLN A 313 2.68 10.44 -14.54
CA GLN A 313 3.02 10.17 -15.95
C GLN A 313 2.27 11.14 -16.89
N PRO A 314 2.93 11.67 -17.93
CA PRO A 314 2.31 12.58 -18.90
C PRO A 314 1.01 12.08 -19.51
N ASP A 315 0.93 10.80 -19.91
CA ASP A 315 -0.28 10.24 -20.53
C ASP A 315 -1.43 10.17 -19.53
N PHE A 316 -1.15 9.77 -18.27
CA PHE A 316 -2.17 9.71 -17.23
C PHE A 316 -2.69 11.10 -16.85
N PHE A 317 -1.81 12.11 -16.74
CA PHE A 317 -2.22 13.49 -16.50
C PHE A 317 -3.16 14.02 -17.60
N GLN A 318 -3.00 13.57 -18.84
CA GLN A 318 -3.86 13.95 -19.98
C GLN A 318 -5.21 13.23 -20.00
N THR A 319 -5.46 12.26 -19.12
CA THR A 319 -6.77 11.61 -19.01
C THR A 319 -7.83 12.50 -18.37
N TYR A 320 -7.41 13.57 -17.68
CA TYR A 320 -8.29 14.55 -17.06
C TYR A 320 -8.73 15.60 -18.07
N ALA A 321 -10.04 15.82 -18.18
CA ALA A 321 -10.56 16.97 -18.89
C ALA A 321 -10.12 18.28 -18.20
N GLU A 322 -10.05 19.40 -18.94
CA GLU A 322 -9.61 20.69 -18.37
C GLU A 322 -10.51 21.17 -17.22
N GLN A 323 -11.81 20.90 -17.31
CA GLN A 323 -12.80 21.25 -16.29
C GLN A 323 -12.90 20.22 -15.14
N ASP A 324 -12.20 19.08 -15.22
CA ASP A 324 -12.19 18.09 -14.14
C ASP A 324 -11.37 18.66 -12.96
N LEU A 325 -12.07 19.04 -11.90
CA LEU A 325 -11.46 19.66 -10.71
C LEU A 325 -10.43 18.75 -10.03
N ARG A 326 -10.55 17.43 -10.20
CA ARG A 326 -9.56 16.47 -9.66
C ARG A 326 -8.17 16.67 -10.27
N ARG A 327 -8.08 17.25 -11.47
CA ARG A 327 -6.79 17.52 -12.13
C ARG A 327 -5.90 18.45 -11.30
N SER A 328 -6.44 19.57 -10.81
CA SER A 328 -5.72 20.52 -9.97
C SER A 328 -5.74 20.17 -8.49
N GLN A 329 -6.72 19.36 -8.05
CA GLN A 329 -6.75 18.84 -6.68
C GLN A 329 -5.77 17.69 -6.44
N SER A 330 -5.49 16.86 -7.46
CA SER A 330 -4.53 15.75 -7.35
C SER A 330 -3.11 16.12 -7.73
N TRP A 331 -2.93 17.14 -8.57
CA TRP A 331 -1.63 17.47 -9.17
C TRP A 331 -1.27 18.94 -9.06
N LEU A 332 -0.03 19.19 -8.62
CA LEU A 332 0.62 20.49 -8.68
C LEU A 332 1.29 20.64 -10.05
N TYR A 333 0.87 21.63 -10.82
CA TYR A 333 1.41 21.97 -12.15
C TYR A 333 1.29 23.47 -12.42
N GLY A 334 1.96 23.96 -13.48
CA GLY A 334 1.94 25.37 -13.87
C GLY A 334 2.77 26.27 -12.95
N PRO A 335 2.62 27.61 -13.06
CA PRO A 335 3.38 28.58 -12.28
C PRO A 335 3.25 28.39 -10.78
N GLN A 336 4.37 28.49 -10.06
CA GLN A 336 4.42 28.28 -8.62
C GLN A 336 4.55 29.60 -7.87
N VAL A 337 3.83 29.69 -6.75
CA VAL A 337 3.82 30.87 -5.87
C VAL A 337 4.24 30.47 -4.45
N ASP A 338 4.66 31.44 -3.63
CA ASP A 338 4.80 31.25 -2.19
C ASP A 338 3.45 31.37 -1.46
N LEU A 339 3.45 31.15 -0.14
CA LEU A 339 2.26 31.27 0.71
C LEU A 339 1.62 32.67 0.71
N SER A 340 2.33 33.71 0.26
CA SER A 340 1.79 35.07 0.10
C SER A 340 1.21 35.33 -1.30
N GLY A 341 1.31 34.35 -2.21
CA GLY A 341 0.91 34.47 -3.61
C GLY A 341 1.96 35.11 -4.51
N LYS A 342 3.20 35.30 -4.03
CA LYS A 342 4.28 35.86 -4.84
C LYS A 342 4.81 34.79 -5.79
N ASP A 343 4.92 35.14 -7.06
CA ASP A 343 5.56 34.31 -8.09
C ASP A 343 7.00 33.94 -7.72
N LEU A 344 7.30 32.64 -7.78
CA LEU A 344 8.61 32.05 -7.50
C LEU A 344 9.48 31.94 -8.75
N GLY A 345 8.96 32.24 -9.94
CA GLY A 345 9.72 32.26 -11.20
C GLY A 345 10.01 30.87 -11.78
N PHE A 346 9.25 29.85 -11.37
CA PHE A 346 9.30 28.52 -11.96
C PHE A 346 7.90 27.92 -12.11
N GLU A 347 7.76 26.98 -13.04
CA GLU A 347 6.52 26.26 -13.29
C GLU A 347 6.78 24.77 -13.48
N TYR A 348 5.85 23.94 -13.01
CA TYR A 348 5.88 22.50 -13.29
C TYR A 348 5.19 22.22 -14.64
N THR A 349 5.93 21.65 -15.59
CA THR A 349 5.44 21.32 -16.94
C THR A 349 4.94 19.88 -16.96
N PRO A 350 3.62 19.62 -16.93
CA PRO A 350 3.12 18.28 -16.63
C PRO A 350 3.39 17.24 -17.73
N VAL A 351 3.47 17.68 -18.99
CA VAL A 351 3.63 16.80 -20.16
C VAL A 351 5.00 17.02 -20.78
N PHE A 352 5.74 15.93 -20.98
CA PHE A 352 7.07 15.94 -21.59
C PHE A 352 7.32 14.64 -22.38
N SER A 353 8.29 14.67 -23.31
CA SER A 353 8.60 13.53 -24.19
C SER A 353 9.05 12.29 -23.41
N GLU A 354 8.56 11.12 -23.81
CA GLU A 354 8.99 9.81 -23.26
C GLU A 354 10.50 9.57 -23.40
N GLU A 355 11.15 10.14 -24.43
CA GLU A 355 12.59 9.99 -24.66
C GLU A 355 13.42 10.50 -23.48
N LYS A 356 12.88 11.46 -22.72
CA LYS A 356 13.53 12.01 -21.53
C LYS A 356 13.60 11.01 -20.37
N TYR A 357 12.74 9.98 -20.36
CA TYR A 357 12.72 8.96 -19.30
C TYR A 357 13.99 8.09 -19.34
N TYR A 358 14.38 7.62 -20.52
CA TYR A 358 15.45 6.62 -20.70
C TYR A 358 16.89 7.19 -20.64
N ASN A 359 17.04 8.50 -20.44
CA ASN A 359 18.37 9.10 -20.33
C ASN A 359 18.90 8.96 -18.90
N SER A 360 19.81 8.00 -18.71
CA SER A 360 20.46 7.70 -17.43
C SER A 360 21.24 8.87 -16.81
N ASN A 361 21.63 9.88 -17.60
CA ASN A 361 22.34 11.07 -17.13
C ASN A 361 21.39 12.20 -16.69
N GLY A 362 20.07 12.00 -16.75
CA GLY A 362 19.06 12.98 -16.38
C GLY A 362 18.42 13.66 -17.59
N GLY A 363 17.53 12.95 -18.29
CA GLY A 363 16.81 13.49 -19.45
C GLY A 363 15.61 14.36 -19.11
N ARG A 364 15.04 14.19 -17.92
CA ARG A 364 13.95 15.03 -17.43
C ARG A 364 14.50 16.40 -17.05
N GLY A 365 13.84 17.48 -17.50
CA GLY A 365 14.11 18.83 -16.99
C GLY A 365 13.70 18.94 -15.52
N THR A 366 14.35 19.83 -14.76
CA THR A 366 14.09 20.02 -13.32
C THR A 366 12.58 20.08 -13.01
N TYR A 367 11.85 20.95 -13.71
CA TYR A 367 10.42 21.15 -13.46
C TYR A 367 9.49 20.37 -14.39
N ASP A 368 9.98 19.41 -15.18
CA ASP A 368 9.08 18.54 -15.97
C ASP A 368 8.33 17.57 -15.04
N GLY A 369 7.07 17.29 -15.36
CA GLY A 369 6.14 16.42 -14.64
C GLY A 369 5.25 17.14 -13.63
N ALA A 370 4.01 16.69 -13.49
CA ALA A 370 3.14 17.18 -12.42
C ALA A 370 3.55 16.51 -11.10
N ARG A 371 3.53 17.26 -9.99
CA ARG A 371 3.83 16.71 -8.65
C ARG A 371 2.54 16.33 -7.95
N CYS A 372 2.61 15.37 -7.02
CA CYS A 372 1.41 15.05 -6.25
C CYS A 372 0.99 16.25 -5.42
N TRP A 373 -0.31 16.52 -5.41
CA TRP A 373 -0.96 17.50 -4.54
C TRP A 373 -2.17 16.91 -3.83
N LYS A 374 -2.55 15.68 -4.18
CA LYS A 374 -3.75 14.99 -3.69
C LYS A 374 -3.85 15.02 -2.17
N TRP A 375 -2.80 14.59 -1.47
CA TRP A 375 -2.70 14.75 -0.01
C TRP A 375 -2.07 16.11 0.30
N HIS A 376 -2.86 17.00 0.90
CA HIS A 376 -2.41 18.35 1.23
C HIS A 376 -1.29 18.33 2.26
N TYR A 377 -0.27 19.16 2.05
CA TYR A 377 0.91 19.26 2.92
C TYR A 377 0.70 20.28 4.03
N GLN A 378 1.22 20.01 5.24
CA GLN A 378 1.30 21.04 6.27
C GLN A 378 2.24 22.18 5.87
N THR A 379 1.76 23.41 5.99
CA THR A 379 2.50 24.62 5.62
C THR A 379 2.94 25.47 6.82
N ASP A 380 2.76 24.96 8.04
CA ASP A 380 3.12 25.61 9.30
C ASP A 380 4.62 25.47 9.65
N GLY A 381 5.41 24.83 8.80
CA GLY A 381 6.82 24.54 9.04
C GLY A 381 7.08 23.32 9.95
N SER A 382 6.05 22.48 10.19
CA SER A 382 6.19 21.25 10.98
C SER A 382 6.91 20.11 10.25
N LEU A 383 6.93 20.11 8.92
CA LEU A 383 7.61 19.11 8.07
C LEU A 383 9.13 19.37 8.01
N LYS A 384 9.83 19.08 9.10
CA LYS A 384 11.21 19.54 9.33
C LYS A 384 12.31 18.67 8.73
N GLU A 385 12.04 17.40 8.44
CA GLU A 385 13.00 16.44 7.91
C GLU A 385 12.28 15.28 7.19
N TYR A 386 13.04 14.50 6.41
CA TYR A 386 12.52 13.41 5.56
C TYR A 386 12.02 12.17 6.32
N THR A 387 12.01 12.20 7.65
CA THR A 387 11.50 11.14 8.53
C THR A 387 10.20 11.53 9.22
N VAL A 388 9.78 12.79 9.12
CA VAL A 388 8.54 13.31 9.70
C VAL A 388 7.38 12.96 8.77
N SER A 389 6.39 12.24 9.30
CA SER A 389 5.16 11.98 8.55
C SER A 389 4.34 13.26 8.39
N MET A 390 3.57 13.30 7.31
CA MET A 390 2.41 14.17 7.21
C MET A 390 1.32 13.67 8.18
N ASP A 391 0.37 14.54 8.51
CA ASP A 391 -0.70 14.24 9.48
C ASP A 391 -1.94 13.64 8.79
N ASN A 392 -1.95 13.56 7.46
CA ASN A 392 -3.02 12.92 6.71
C ASN A 392 -2.98 11.41 6.96
N ASP A 393 -4.14 10.81 7.18
CA ASP A 393 -4.28 9.37 7.14
C ASP A 393 -4.39 8.89 5.69
N PHE A 394 -3.93 7.65 5.45
CA PHE A 394 -4.02 7.04 4.12
C PHE A 394 -5.16 6.02 4.08
N ALA A 395 -6.23 6.33 3.36
CA ALA A 395 -7.32 5.39 3.13
C ALA A 395 -6.89 4.26 2.18
N ILE A 396 -6.70 3.04 2.72
CA ILE A 396 -6.53 1.82 1.92
C ILE A 396 -7.82 1.54 1.16
N PHE A 397 -8.96 1.61 1.87
CA PHE A 397 -10.28 1.48 1.28
C PHE A 397 -11.08 2.74 1.59
N ARG A 398 -11.74 3.27 0.55
CA ARG A 398 -12.69 4.37 0.67
C ARG A 398 -13.93 4.14 -0.17
N TYR A 399 -15.02 4.83 0.19
CA TYR A 399 -16.34 4.57 -0.35
C TYR A 399 -16.47 4.80 -1.86
N ALA A 400 -15.77 5.77 -2.47
CA ALA A 400 -15.85 5.89 -3.93
C ALA A 400 -15.30 4.67 -4.68
N ASP A 401 -14.30 3.96 -4.13
CA ASP A 401 -13.82 2.72 -4.75
C ASP A 401 -14.91 1.64 -4.68
N VAL A 402 -15.65 1.54 -3.56
CA VAL A 402 -16.80 0.62 -3.43
C VAL A 402 -17.87 0.93 -4.48
N VAL A 403 -18.23 2.21 -4.63
CA VAL A 403 -19.20 2.65 -5.64
C VAL A 403 -18.73 2.32 -7.05
N LEU A 404 -17.45 2.54 -7.35
CA LEU A 404 -16.87 2.22 -8.66
C LEU A 404 -16.74 0.72 -8.92
N MET A 405 -16.45 -0.09 -7.89
CA MET A 405 -16.45 -1.55 -7.98
C MET A 405 -17.87 -2.10 -8.21
N TYR A 406 -18.88 -1.53 -7.54
CA TYR A 406 -20.29 -1.87 -7.77
C TYR A 406 -20.72 -1.53 -9.19
N VAL A 407 -20.37 -0.34 -9.68
CA VAL A 407 -20.63 0.08 -11.07
C VAL A 407 -19.90 -0.83 -12.06
N GLU A 408 -18.65 -1.23 -11.80
CA GLU A 408 -17.92 -2.19 -12.62
C GLU A 408 -18.65 -3.52 -12.71
N ALA A 409 -19.07 -4.08 -11.57
CA ALA A 409 -19.82 -5.33 -11.52
C ALA A 409 -21.13 -5.25 -12.32
N LEU A 410 -21.87 -4.13 -12.24
CA LEU A 410 -23.09 -3.92 -13.03
C LEU A 410 -22.80 -3.81 -14.53
N VAL A 411 -21.81 -3.01 -14.93
CA VAL A 411 -21.44 -2.81 -16.34
C VAL A 411 -21.01 -4.14 -16.99
N ARG A 412 -20.21 -4.94 -16.28
CA ARG A 412 -19.76 -6.27 -16.75
C ARG A 412 -20.91 -7.29 -16.85
N GLN A 413 -21.99 -7.07 -16.12
CA GLN A 413 -23.24 -7.82 -16.22
C GLN A 413 -24.24 -7.21 -17.21
N ASN A 414 -23.81 -6.28 -18.09
CA ASN A 414 -24.64 -5.58 -19.08
C ASN A 414 -25.76 -4.72 -18.47
N ARG A 415 -25.57 -4.21 -17.24
CA ARG A 415 -26.54 -3.39 -16.49
C ARG A 415 -26.10 -1.92 -16.40
N THR A 416 -25.46 -1.39 -17.44
CA THR A 416 -25.01 0.02 -17.52
C THR A 416 -26.14 1.04 -17.29
N SER A 417 -27.35 0.72 -17.76
CA SER A 417 -28.54 1.57 -17.60
C SER A 417 -28.98 1.71 -16.14
N GLU A 418 -28.68 0.72 -15.30
CA GLU A 418 -28.89 0.76 -13.86
C GLU A 418 -27.73 1.48 -13.15
N ALA A 419 -26.49 1.16 -13.53
CA ALA A 419 -25.30 1.77 -12.95
C ALA A 419 -25.31 3.31 -13.03
N ILE A 420 -25.69 3.87 -14.18
CA ILE A 420 -25.78 5.33 -14.38
C ILE A 420 -26.89 5.99 -13.54
N GLN A 421 -27.79 5.23 -12.91
CA GLN A 421 -28.81 5.80 -12.03
C GLN A 421 -28.34 6.00 -10.60
N LEU A 422 -27.26 5.35 -10.19
CA LEU A 422 -26.76 5.39 -8.82
C LEU A 422 -26.37 6.81 -8.42
N ALA A 423 -26.96 7.31 -7.34
CA ALA A 423 -26.78 8.69 -6.87
C ALA A 423 -25.31 8.98 -6.51
N ASP A 424 -24.65 8.07 -5.78
CA ASP A 424 -23.24 8.21 -5.42
C ASP A 424 -22.32 8.23 -6.63
N PHE A 425 -22.60 7.41 -7.65
CA PHE A 425 -21.81 7.42 -8.88
C PHE A 425 -21.97 8.72 -9.67
N LYS A 426 -23.19 9.26 -9.73
CA LYS A 426 -23.43 10.61 -10.28
C LYS A 426 -22.64 11.65 -9.47
N LYS A 427 -22.63 11.55 -8.14
CA LYS A 427 -21.97 12.50 -7.23
C LYS A 427 -20.44 12.52 -7.41
N ILE A 428 -19.80 11.36 -7.61
CA ILE A 428 -18.36 11.27 -7.92
C ILE A 428 -18.00 12.20 -9.10
N ARG A 429 -18.85 12.26 -10.12
CA ARG A 429 -18.63 13.11 -11.31
C ARG A 429 -18.98 14.55 -11.08
N THR A 430 -20.16 14.81 -10.50
CA THR A 430 -20.65 16.18 -10.35
C THR A 430 -19.81 16.97 -9.36
N ARG A 431 -19.25 16.35 -8.30
CA ARG A 431 -18.31 17.04 -7.41
C ARG A 431 -17.01 17.44 -8.11
N ALA A 432 -16.61 16.68 -9.13
CA ALA A 432 -15.44 16.95 -9.95
C ALA A 432 -15.71 18.01 -11.03
N GLY A 433 -16.90 18.63 -11.04
CA GLY A 433 -17.28 19.63 -12.04
C GLY A 433 -17.70 19.04 -13.40
N LEU A 434 -17.98 17.74 -13.45
CA LEU A 434 -18.36 17.02 -14.66
C LEU A 434 -19.83 16.63 -14.68
N ASP A 435 -20.40 16.53 -15.88
CA ASP A 435 -21.74 15.96 -16.06
C ASP A 435 -21.77 14.48 -15.71
N ALA A 436 -22.87 14.03 -15.12
CA ALA A 436 -23.15 12.61 -14.91
C ALA A 436 -23.15 11.85 -16.25
N TYR A 437 -22.68 10.59 -16.24
CA TYR A 437 -22.65 9.78 -17.45
C TYR A 437 -24.05 9.42 -17.93
N THR A 438 -24.20 9.42 -19.25
CA THR A 438 -25.27 8.69 -19.94
C THR A 438 -24.85 7.23 -20.19
N THR A 439 -25.81 6.36 -20.48
CA THR A 439 -25.55 4.95 -20.80
C THR A 439 -24.58 4.77 -21.96
N SER A 440 -24.62 5.63 -22.98
CA SER A 440 -23.71 5.57 -24.12
C SER A 440 -22.28 6.05 -23.82
N GLN A 441 -22.11 6.88 -22.79
CA GLN A 441 -20.78 7.37 -22.39
C GLN A 441 -20.06 6.38 -21.47
N LEU A 442 -20.79 5.68 -20.59
CA LEU A 442 -20.20 4.72 -19.66
C LEU A 442 -19.88 3.39 -20.34
N THR A 443 -18.74 3.36 -21.03
CA THR A 443 -18.13 2.12 -21.53
C THR A 443 -17.20 1.51 -20.47
N ILE A 444 -16.79 0.25 -20.66
CA ILE A 444 -15.80 -0.38 -19.75
C ILE A 444 -14.45 0.35 -19.76
N ASP A 445 -14.03 0.89 -20.90
CA ASP A 445 -12.80 1.66 -21.04
C ASP A 445 -12.92 3.05 -20.36
N GLU A 446 -14.08 3.68 -20.46
CA GLU A 446 -14.33 4.93 -19.75
C GLU A 446 -14.41 4.71 -18.24
N LEU A 447 -14.99 3.60 -17.79
CA LEU A 447 -15.00 3.24 -16.37
C LEU A 447 -13.57 3.01 -15.84
N TYR A 448 -12.70 2.36 -16.62
CA TYR A 448 -11.28 2.24 -16.30
C TYR A 448 -10.60 3.62 -16.16
N ALA A 449 -10.90 4.56 -17.06
CA ALA A 449 -10.37 5.91 -16.99
C ALA A 449 -10.90 6.68 -15.77
N GLU A 450 -12.19 6.55 -15.47
CA GLU A 450 -12.82 7.19 -14.30
C GLU A 450 -12.26 6.64 -12.98
N ARG A 451 -12.05 5.32 -12.89
CA ARG A 451 -11.36 4.70 -11.75
C ARG A 451 -9.96 5.28 -11.57
N GLY A 452 -9.20 5.43 -12.65
CA GLY A 452 -7.88 6.06 -12.60
C GLY A 452 -7.94 7.48 -12.05
N ARG A 453 -8.77 8.35 -12.65
CA ARG A 453 -8.90 9.75 -12.21
C ARG A 453 -9.35 9.88 -10.75
N GLU A 454 -10.29 9.05 -10.33
CA GLU A 454 -10.82 9.08 -8.97
C GLU A 454 -9.76 8.57 -7.96
N LEU A 455 -9.14 7.42 -8.25
CA LEU A 455 -8.30 6.67 -7.31
C LEU A 455 -6.79 6.89 -7.50
N ALA A 456 -6.40 7.92 -8.24
CA ALA A 456 -5.01 8.18 -8.57
C ALA A 456 -4.08 8.15 -7.35
N TRP A 457 -3.01 7.36 -7.42
CA TRP A 457 -2.00 7.15 -6.38
C TRP A 457 -2.50 6.50 -5.10
N GLU A 458 -3.70 5.91 -5.07
CA GLU A 458 -4.21 5.18 -3.89
C GLU A 458 -3.75 3.71 -3.83
N GLY A 459 -2.96 3.25 -4.81
CA GLY A 459 -2.33 1.92 -4.80
C GLY A 459 -3.10 0.81 -5.52
N TRP A 460 -4.23 1.12 -6.18
CA TRP A 460 -5.10 0.12 -6.83
C TRP A 460 -4.93 0.00 -8.35
N ARG A 461 -4.22 0.94 -8.97
CA ARG A 461 -4.17 1.04 -10.43
C ARG A 461 -3.56 -0.16 -11.14
N HIS A 462 -2.48 -0.71 -10.60
CA HIS A 462 -1.79 -1.88 -11.19
C HIS A 462 -2.74 -3.09 -11.33
N GLU A 463 -3.51 -3.38 -10.29
CA GLU A 463 -4.49 -4.46 -10.32
C GLU A 463 -5.64 -4.18 -11.31
N ASP A 464 -6.14 -2.94 -11.32
CA ASP A 464 -7.14 -2.51 -12.31
C ASP A 464 -6.61 -2.66 -13.74
N MET A 465 -5.37 -2.26 -14.01
CA MET A 465 -4.74 -2.42 -15.32
C MET A 465 -4.70 -3.88 -15.78
N ILE A 466 -4.42 -4.82 -14.88
CA ILE A 466 -4.41 -6.25 -15.19
C ILE A 466 -5.82 -6.71 -15.57
N ARG A 467 -6.81 -6.46 -14.70
CA ARG A 467 -8.19 -6.92 -14.90
C ARG A 467 -8.91 -6.28 -16.09
N PHE A 468 -8.51 -5.06 -16.46
CA PHE A 468 -9.03 -4.38 -17.66
C PHE A 468 -8.20 -4.68 -18.93
N GLY A 469 -7.17 -5.53 -18.85
CA GLY A 469 -6.34 -5.89 -20.00
C GLY A 469 -5.58 -4.71 -20.60
N LYS A 470 -5.12 -3.80 -19.74
CA LYS A 470 -4.34 -2.60 -20.07
C LYS A 470 -2.88 -2.71 -19.67
N TYR A 471 -2.55 -3.51 -18.65
CA TYR A 471 -1.22 -3.55 -18.05
C TYR A 471 -0.08 -3.81 -19.03
N LEU A 472 -0.23 -4.80 -19.92
CA LEU A 472 0.82 -5.20 -20.85
C LEU A 472 0.84 -4.41 -22.16
N LYS A 473 -0.03 -3.41 -22.33
CA LYS A 473 -0.09 -2.60 -23.56
C LYS A 473 0.95 -1.47 -23.52
N LYS A 474 1.34 -0.96 -24.68
CA LYS A 474 2.11 0.29 -24.77
C LYS A 474 1.33 1.46 -24.15
N TYR A 475 1.97 2.14 -23.22
CA TYR A 475 1.66 3.49 -22.74
C TYR A 475 2.99 4.18 -22.46
N TRP A 476 3.05 5.51 -22.41
CA TRP A 476 4.24 6.33 -22.16
C TRP A 476 5.62 5.60 -22.10
N ALA A 477 6.28 5.45 -20.95
CA ALA A 477 7.59 4.78 -20.87
C ALA A 477 7.52 3.23 -20.74
N HIS A 478 6.36 2.61 -20.93
CA HIS A 478 6.15 1.17 -20.85
C HIS A 478 6.03 0.53 -22.24
N PRO A 479 6.85 -0.48 -22.61
CA PRO A 479 6.79 -1.10 -23.93
C PRO A 479 5.50 -1.90 -24.16
N ASP A 480 5.17 -2.25 -25.41
CA ASP A 480 4.14 -3.27 -25.64
C ASP A 480 4.69 -4.66 -25.28
N GLN A 481 3.98 -5.35 -24.40
CA GLN A 481 4.30 -6.68 -23.90
C GLN A 481 3.08 -7.60 -23.94
N SER A 482 2.11 -7.32 -24.84
CA SER A 482 0.83 -8.04 -24.89
C SER A 482 0.97 -9.55 -25.10
N SER A 483 2.14 -10.00 -25.60
CA SER A 483 2.48 -11.43 -25.76
C SER A 483 3.12 -12.10 -24.54
N GLU A 484 3.54 -11.33 -23.52
CA GLU A 484 4.30 -11.79 -22.35
C GLU A 484 3.39 -11.90 -21.11
N THR A 485 2.30 -12.67 -21.21
CA THR A 485 1.24 -12.73 -20.16
C THR A 485 1.72 -13.15 -18.76
N PHE A 486 2.86 -13.83 -18.65
CA PHE A 486 3.50 -14.15 -17.36
C PHE A 486 3.87 -12.89 -16.56
N ARG A 487 4.02 -11.74 -17.23
CA ARG A 487 4.32 -10.45 -16.61
C ARG A 487 3.16 -9.81 -15.86
N ASN A 488 1.97 -10.41 -15.86
CA ASN A 488 0.85 -9.97 -15.02
C ASN A 488 1.04 -10.23 -13.52
N VAL A 489 2.08 -10.96 -13.13
CA VAL A 489 2.49 -11.16 -11.73
C VAL A 489 3.95 -10.82 -11.59
N PHE A 490 4.40 -10.31 -10.46
CA PHE A 490 5.81 -10.03 -10.23
C PHE A 490 6.62 -11.32 -10.02
N PRO A 491 7.92 -11.32 -10.34
CA PRO A 491 8.79 -12.43 -9.94
C PRO A 491 8.98 -12.46 -8.43
N ILE A 492 9.11 -13.66 -7.87
CA ILE A 492 9.49 -13.86 -6.47
C ILE A 492 10.94 -13.38 -6.27
N PRO A 493 11.25 -12.59 -5.22
CA PRO A 493 12.59 -12.05 -5.06
C PRO A 493 13.68 -13.12 -4.92
N THR A 494 14.86 -12.88 -5.50
CA THR A 494 15.99 -13.84 -5.49
C THR A 494 16.38 -14.26 -4.08
N ASP A 495 16.51 -13.31 -3.15
CA ASP A 495 16.92 -13.61 -1.78
C ASP A 495 15.89 -14.47 -1.03
N ILE A 496 14.61 -14.33 -1.39
CA ILE A 496 13.52 -15.14 -0.81
C ILE A 496 13.55 -16.57 -1.35
N LEU A 497 13.76 -16.74 -2.66
CA LEU A 497 13.94 -18.06 -3.28
C LEU A 497 15.16 -18.81 -2.70
N ASN A 498 16.25 -18.08 -2.46
CA ASN A 498 17.45 -18.65 -1.85
C ASN A 498 17.23 -19.04 -0.38
N ALA A 499 16.38 -18.31 0.34
CA ALA A 499 16.12 -18.54 1.76
C ALA A 499 15.12 -19.67 2.04
N ASN A 500 14.16 -19.93 1.14
CA ASN A 500 13.15 -20.97 1.31
C ASN A 500 13.17 -21.96 0.12
N PRO A 501 13.72 -23.18 0.30
CA PRO A 501 13.84 -24.18 -0.77
C PRO A 501 12.50 -24.77 -1.24
N LYS A 502 11.39 -24.48 -0.56
CA LYS A 502 10.04 -24.92 -0.94
C LYS A 502 9.35 -23.96 -1.91
N LEU A 503 9.99 -22.85 -2.25
CA LEU A 503 9.48 -21.88 -3.22
C LEU A 503 10.02 -22.17 -4.62
N SER A 504 9.15 -22.02 -5.60
CA SER A 504 9.50 -22.01 -7.01
C SER A 504 9.14 -20.67 -7.62
N GLN A 505 9.95 -20.22 -8.58
CA GLN A 505 9.66 -18.99 -9.31
C GLN A 505 8.35 -19.13 -10.11
N ASN A 506 7.67 -18.00 -10.32
CA ASN A 506 6.55 -17.92 -11.26
C ASN A 506 6.98 -18.40 -12.65
N LYS A 507 6.07 -19.07 -13.36
CA LYS A 507 6.38 -19.66 -14.66
C LYS A 507 6.90 -18.59 -15.64
N ASP A 508 7.89 -18.96 -16.44
CA ASP A 508 8.50 -18.16 -17.52
C ASP A 508 9.35 -16.94 -17.07
N TYR A 509 9.65 -16.83 -15.76
CA TYR A 509 10.59 -15.86 -15.18
C TYR A 509 12.03 -16.33 -15.02
#